data_AF-A0A9D1K3V3-F1
#
_entry.id   AF-A0A9D1K3V3-F1
#
_cell.length_a   1.000
_cell.length_b   1.000
_cell.length_c   1.000
_cell.angle_alpha   90.00
_cell.angle_beta   90.00
_cell.angle_gamma   90.00
#
_symmetry.space_group_name_H-M   'P 1'
#
loop_
_entity.id
_entity.type
_entity.pdbx_description
1 polymer ?
#
loop_
_entity_poly.entity_id
_entity_poly.type
_entity_poly.pdbx_seq_one_letter_code
_entity_poly.pdbx_strand_id
1 'polypeptide(L)'
;MKNFVKNHILYKCKNKADTDRSQKICQTAFTLAEVLITLGVIGIVASMTLPSLIQKQQEKARVVALKKFYSVISQAYEFAVLEHGEPDV
;
A
#
# COMPACT_ATOMS: atom_id res chain seq x y z
N MET A 1 9.27 -60.45 7.81
CA MET A 1 9.22 -59.31 6.85
C MET A 1 7.88 -58.54 6.81
N LYS A 2 6.82 -58.96 7.52
CA LYS A 2 5.51 -58.25 7.50
C LYS A 2 5.46 -56.98 8.37
N ASN A 3 6.48 -56.71 9.19
CA ASN A 3 6.53 -55.56 10.11
C ASN A 3 7.08 -54.26 9.48
N PHE A 4 7.74 -54.35 8.33
CA PHE A 4 8.31 -53.18 7.65
C PHE A 4 7.25 -52.40 6.84
N VAL A 5 6.31 -53.12 6.22
CA VAL A 5 5.21 -52.50 5.45
C VAL A 5 4.18 -51.85 6.37
N LYS A 6 4.00 -52.37 7.60
CA LYS A 6 3.05 -51.81 8.58
C LYS A 6 3.47 -50.40 9.06
N ASN A 7 4.77 -50.12 9.16
CA ASN A 7 5.29 -48.80 9.55
C ASN A 7 5.16 -47.75 8.44
N HIS A 8 5.19 -48.16 7.16
CA HIS A 8 5.03 -47.24 6.03
C HIS A 8 3.57 -46.78 5.83
N ILE A 9 2.59 -47.63 6.12
CA ILE A 9 1.16 -47.26 6.02
C ILE A 9 0.76 -46.30 7.15
N LEU A 10 1.32 -46.44 8.36
CA LEU A 10 0.96 -45.61 9.51
C LEU A 10 1.47 -44.16 9.39
N TYR A 11 2.59 -43.94 8.69
CA TYR A 11 3.11 -42.57 8.48
C TYR A 11 2.28 -41.74 7.50
N LYS A 12 1.41 -42.39 6.70
CA LYS A 12 0.57 -41.71 5.70
C LYS A 12 -0.72 -41.08 6.25
N CYS A 13 -0.97 -41.19 7.56
CA CYS A 13 -2.24 -40.79 8.16
C CYS A 13 -2.09 -39.80 9.34
N LYS A 14 -1.25 -38.76 9.20
CA LYS A 14 -1.09 -37.74 10.26
C LYS A 14 -1.16 -36.28 9.80
N ASN A 15 -1.69 -36.00 8.60
CA ASN A 15 -1.90 -34.63 8.11
C ASN A 15 -3.23 -34.51 7.32
N LYS A 16 -4.32 -35.07 7.86
CA LYS A 16 -5.66 -34.96 7.27
C LYS A 16 -6.73 -34.70 8.34
N ALA A 17 -6.44 -33.76 9.22
CA ALA A 17 -7.37 -33.07 10.10
C ALA A 17 -6.75 -31.67 10.23
N ASP A 18 -7.34 -30.55 9.81
CA ASP A 18 -8.74 -30.17 9.86
C ASP A 18 -9.07 -29.34 8.61
N THR A 19 -10.00 -29.83 7.80
CA THR A 19 -10.69 -29.02 6.80
C THR A 19 -12.14 -29.46 6.82
N ASP A 20 -12.82 -29.15 7.92
CA ASP A 20 -14.26 -28.99 7.89
C ASP A 20 -14.72 -28.14 9.08
N ARG A 21 -15.19 -26.94 8.78
CA ARG A 21 -16.30 -26.38 9.54
C ARG A 21 -17.23 -25.66 8.56
N SER A 22 -18.07 -26.46 7.92
CA SER A 22 -19.38 -26.11 7.39
C SER A 22 -19.96 -24.83 8.00
N GLN A 23 -19.90 -23.74 7.23
CA GLN A 23 -20.45 -22.44 7.61
C GLN A 23 -21.91 -22.41 7.17
N LYS A 24 -22.84 -22.65 8.11
CA LYS A 24 -24.27 -22.43 7.89
C LYS A 24 -24.51 -20.94 7.65
N ILE A 25 -24.94 -20.60 6.44
CA ILE A 25 -25.29 -19.23 6.06
C ILE A 25 -26.80 -19.06 6.20
N CYS A 26 -27.21 -18.59 7.36
CA CYS A 26 -28.44 -17.82 7.51
C CYS A 26 -28.37 -17.09 8.84
N GLN A 27 -27.95 -15.84 8.80
CA GLN A 27 -28.59 -14.68 9.42
C GLN A 27 -27.98 -13.42 8.78
N THR A 28 -28.83 -12.60 8.19
CA THR A 28 -28.50 -11.27 7.68
C THR A 28 -28.24 -10.35 8.86
N ALA A 29 -27.03 -10.37 9.41
CA ALA A 29 -26.59 -9.44 10.45
C ALA A 29 -25.08 -9.22 10.35
N PHE A 30 -24.65 -7.95 10.44
CA PHE A 30 -23.26 -7.56 10.60
C PHE A 30 -22.67 -8.25 11.82
N THR A 31 -21.89 -9.32 11.59
CA THR A 31 -21.15 -9.95 12.68
C THR A 31 -19.93 -9.10 12.99
N LEU A 32 -19.56 -8.97 14.28
CA LEU A 32 -18.30 -8.30 14.62
C LEU A 32 -17.10 -9.01 13.97
N ALA A 33 -17.20 -10.32 13.74
CA ALA A 33 -16.18 -11.08 13.03
C ALA A 33 -15.97 -10.59 11.58
N GLU A 34 -17.04 -10.23 10.86
CA GLU A 34 -16.97 -9.71 9.48
C GLU A 34 -16.32 -8.33 9.42
N VAL A 35 -16.64 -7.45 10.37
CA VAL A 35 -16.01 -6.12 10.45
C VAL A 35 -14.54 -6.23 10.89
N LEU A 36 -14.22 -7.13 11.82
CA LEU A 36 -12.85 -7.31 12.31
C LEU A 36 -11.90 -7.86 11.25
N ILE A 37 -12.35 -8.84 10.45
CA ILE A 37 -11.50 -9.41 9.40
C ILE A 37 -11.28 -8.40 8.27
N THR A 38 -12.29 -7.60 7.92
CA THR A 38 -12.19 -6.57 6.88
C THR A 38 -11.29 -5.42 7.29
N LEU A 39 -11.43 -4.89 8.51
CA LEU A 39 -10.54 -3.87 9.07
C LEU A 39 -9.10 -4.37 9.19
N GLY A 40 -8.89 -5.64 9.53
CA GLY A 40 -7.57 -6.27 9.56
C GLY A 40 -6.89 -6.29 8.19
N VAL A 41 -7.60 -6.72 7.15
CA VAL A 41 -7.06 -6.76 5.78
C VAL A 41 -6.79 -5.35 5.24
N ILE A 42 -7.76 -4.44 5.35
CA ILE A 42 -7.61 -3.05 4.85
C ILE A 42 -6.49 -2.33 5.62
N GLY A 43 -6.36 -2.55 6.93
CA GLY A 43 -5.30 -1.94 7.75
C GLY A 43 -3.90 -2.34 7.30
N ILE A 44 -3.65 -3.62 7.02
CA ILE A 44 -2.35 -4.11 6.54
C ILE A 44 -2.03 -3.48 5.18
N VAL A 45 -2.96 -3.56 4.22
CA VAL A 45 -2.74 -3.03 2.87
C VAL A 45 -2.55 -1.50 2.89
N ALA A 46 -3.33 -0.78 3.69
CA ALA A 46 -3.21 0.67 3.84
C ALA A 46 -1.87 1.05 4.48
N SER A 47 -1.40 0.31 5.48
CA SER A 47 -0.10 0.57 6.11
C SER A 47 1.08 0.41 5.14
N MET A 48 0.97 -0.47 4.13
CA MET A 48 2.00 -0.62 3.10
C MET A 48 1.91 0.46 2.01
N THR A 49 0.69 0.92 1.70
CA THR A 49 0.43 1.77 0.53
C THR A 49 0.45 3.27 0.85
N LEU A 50 -0.16 3.68 1.98
CA LEU A 50 -0.28 5.08 2.38
C LEU A 50 1.07 5.80 2.60
N PRO A 51 2.07 5.22 3.31
CA PRO A 51 3.33 5.94 3.52
C PRO A 51 4.04 6.23 2.19
N SER A 52 4.07 5.24 1.29
CA SER A 52 4.68 5.38 -0.04
C SER A 52 4.00 6.44 -0.91
N LEU A 53 2.67 6.57 -0.83
CA LEU A 53 1.91 7.58 -1.56
C LEU A 53 2.19 8.98 -1.02
N ILE A 54 2.17 9.15 0.31
CA ILE A 54 2.40 10.43 0.97
C ILE A 54 3.80 10.96 0.65
N GLN A 55 4.82 10.11 0.74
CA GLN A 55 6.21 10.48 0.43
C GLN A 55 6.36 11.00 -1.02
N LYS A 56 5.75 10.31 -1.99
CA LYS A 56 5.75 10.73 -3.40
C LYS A 56 5.04 12.07 -3.63
N GLN A 57 3.93 12.33 -2.92
CA GLN A 57 3.22 13.60 -3.02
C GLN A 57 4.03 14.74 -2.43
N GLN A 58 4.68 14.54 -1.27
CA GLN A 58 5.53 15.54 -0.64
C GLN A 58 6.75 15.90 -1.50
N GLU A 59 7.39 14.90 -2.11
CA GLU A 59 8.50 15.12 -3.05
C GLU A 59 8.06 15.95 -4.26
N LYS A 60 6.96 15.55 -4.90
CA LYS A 60 6.38 16.31 -6.01
C LYS A 60 6.00 17.73 -5.61
N ALA A 61 5.36 17.91 -4.46
CA ALA A 61 4.98 19.23 -3.95
C ALA A 61 6.21 20.12 -3.74
N ARG A 62 7.30 19.58 -3.18
CA ARG A 62 8.56 20.30 -2.97
C ARG A 62 9.20 20.71 -4.31
N VAL A 63 9.30 19.81 -5.27
CA VAL A 63 9.85 20.10 -6.60
C VAL A 63 8.98 21.13 -7.33
N VAL A 64 7.66 21.02 -7.23
CA VAL A 64 6.72 21.99 -7.82
C VAL A 64 6.87 23.37 -7.17
N ALA A 65 6.99 23.45 -5.85
CA ALA A 65 7.20 24.72 -5.15
C ALA A 65 8.49 25.43 -5.62
N LEU A 66 9.58 24.69 -5.78
CA LEU A 66 10.84 25.22 -6.30
C LEU A 66 10.71 25.70 -7.75
N LYS A 67 10.06 24.90 -8.62
CA LYS A 67 9.79 25.29 -10.01
C LYS A 67 8.93 26.54 -10.11
N LYS A 68 7.93 26.68 -9.23
CA LYS A 68 7.07 27.86 -9.15
C LYS A 68 7.85 29.09 -8.74
N PHE A 69 8.70 28.99 -7.71
CA PHE A 69 9.55 30.09 -7.27
C PHE A 69 10.49 30.56 -8.39
N TYR A 70 11.17 29.63 -9.06
CA TYR A 70 12.04 29.95 -10.20
C TYR A 70 11.28 30.59 -11.36
N SER A 71 10.10 30.07 -11.70
CA SER A 71 9.24 30.64 -12.74
C SER A 71 8.78 32.06 -12.39
N VAL A 72 8.48 32.36 -11.13
CA VAL A 72 8.12 33.71 -10.69
C VAL A 72 9.31 34.66 -10.81
N ILE A 73 10.51 34.23 -10.35
CA ILE A 73 11.72 35.05 -10.48
C ILE A 73 12.05 35.30 -11.96
N SER A 74 11.99 34.28 -12.80
CA SER A 74 12.28 34.43 -14.24
C SER A 74 11.33 35.42 -14.91
N GLN A 75 10.03 35.37 -14.59
CA GLN A 75 9.05 36.32 -15.10
C GLN A 75 9.32 37.74 -14.58
N ALA A 76 9.69 37.89 -13.31
CA ALA A 76 10.03 39.20 -12.75
C ALA A 76 11.33 39.77 -13.36
N TYR A 77 12.32 38.91 -13.62
CA TYR A 77 13.57 39.27 -14.28
C TYR A 77 13.33 39.73 -15.71
N GLU A 78 12.56 38.96 -16.48
CA GLU A 78 12.18 39.33 -17.86
C GLU A 78 11.43 40.66 -17.88
N PHE A 79 10.49 40.88 -16.96
CA PHE A 79 9.80 42.16 -16.82
C PHE A 79 10.77 43.32 -16.52
N ALA A 80 11.73 43.13 -15.62
CA ALA A 80 12.74 44.15 -15.29
C ALA A 80 13.68 44.47 -16.47
N VAL A 81 14.09 43.45 -17.25
CA VAL A 81 14.90 43.63 -18.46
C VAL A 81 14.12 44.36 -19.55
N LEU A 82 12.83 44.06 -19.71
CA LEU A 82 11.97 44.76 -20.68
C LEU A 82 11.80 46.25 -20.33
N GLU A 83 11.67 46.60 -19.04
CA GLU A 83 11.53 48.01 -18.63
C GLU A 83 12.86 48.78 -18.62
N HIS A 84 13.97 48.15 -18.21
CA HIS A 84 15.23 48.84 -17.96
C HIS A 84 16.33 48.60 -19.01
N GLY A 85 16.07 47.75 -20.03
CA GLY A 85 17.09 47.29 -20.97
C GLY A 85 17.94 46.17 -20.37
N GLU A 86 18.68 45.44 -21.22
CA GLU A 86 19.60 44.42 -20.72
C GLU A 86 20.65 45.07 -19.80
N PRO A 87 20.92 44.51 -18.61
CA PRO A 87 22.02 44.98 -17.79
C PRO A 87 23.32 44.71 -18.55
N ASP A 88 24.04 45.78 -18.89
CA ASP A 88 25.39 45.69 -19.47
C ASP A 88 26.29 44.90 -18.49
N VAL A 89 26.74 43.70 -18.92
CA VAL A 89 27.59 42.78 -18.13
C VAL A 89 29.06 43.17 -18.14
#